data_AF-A0A7S0DN20-F1
#
_entry.id   AF-A0A7S0DN20-F1
#
_cell.length_a   1.000
_cell.length_b   1.000
_cell.length_c   1.000
_cell.angle_alpha   90.00
_cell.angle_beta   90.00
_cell.angle_gamma   90.00
#
_symmetry.space_group_name_H-M   'P 1'
#
loop_
_entity.id
_entity.type
_entity.pdbx_description
1 polymer ?
#
loop_
_entity_poly.entity_id
_entity_poly.type
_entity_poly.pdbx_seq_one_letter_code
_entity_poly.pdbx_strand_id
1 'polypeptide(L)'
;KHSSPRVGCRAYIMLLAALSLFAAVAHADNFAVLVAGSNGFYNYRHQADVCHAYQILTRNGIDPDNIITMSYDDVASSSDNPFPGKLYNKPTAQGIPGVDVYEGCKIDYSGLDVTPENFLAIITGDEETATGKVLKSGSKDHVFINFVDHGAVGLIAFPDGELYADELNKALLEMESKNMYKELVFYLEACESG
;
A
#
# COMPACT_ATOMS: atom_id res chain seq x y z
N LYS A 1 58.88 -49.61 -8.19
CA LYS A 1 58.87 -48.13 -8.25
C LYS A 1 57.86 -47.72 -9.32
N HIS A 2 56.68 -47.24 -8.94
CA HIS A 2 56.02 -46.09 -9.59
C HIS A 2 54.78 -45.71 -8.80
N SER A 3 54.74 -44.42 -8.52
CA SER A 3 53.86 -43.67 -7.63
C SER A 3 52.61 -43.20 -8.36
N SER A 4 51.50 -43.14 -7.63
CA SER A 4 50.24 -42.43 -7.93
C SER A 4 50.49 -40.93 -8.26
N PRO A 5 49.56 -40.15 -8.86
CA PRO A 5 48.27 -39.86 -8.23
C PRO A 5 47.02 -39.80 -9.13
N ARG A 6 45.91 -40.21 -8.51
CA ARG A 6 44.53 -39.85 -8.88
C ARG A 6 44.34 -38.33 -8.87
N VAL A 7 44.21 -37.72 -10.04
CA VAL A 7 43.79 -36.32 -10.19
C VAL A 7 42.50 -36.32 -11.01
N GLY A 8 41.36 -36.46 -10.34
CA GLY A 8 40.08 -36.49 -11.06
C GLY A 8 38.83 -36.21 -10.22
N CYS A 9 38.95 -35.99 -8.92
CA CYS A 9 37.77 -35.81 -8.05
C CYS A 9 37.76 -34.50 -7.25
N ARG A 10 38.82 -33.67 -7.34
CA ARG A 10 38.90 -32.41 -6.59
C ARG A 10 38.52 -31.16 -7.39
N ALA A 11 38.46 -31.24 -8.72
CA ALA A 11 38.16 -30.08 -9.57
C ALA A 11 36.66 -29.76 -9.65
N TYR A 12 35.77 -30.73 -9.45
CA TYR A 12 34.32 -30.51 -9.50
C TYR A 12 33.73 -29.98 -8.18
N ILE A 13 34.38 -30.24 -7.04
CA ILE A 13 33.91 -29.75 -5.74
C ILE A 13 34.19 -28.25 -5.56
N MET A 14 35.19 -27.71 -6.25
CA MET A 14 35.49 -26.27 -6.21
C MET A 14 34.70 -25.42 -7.22
N LEU A 15 33.98 -26.04 -8.17
CA LEU A 15 33.13 -25.30 -9.11
C LEU A 15 31.69 -25.07 -8.57
N LEU A 16 31.29 -25.79 -7.52
CA LEU A 16 29.98 -25.61 -6.86
C LEU A 16 30.01 -24.61 -5.70
N ALA A 17 31.20 -24.20 -5.24
CA ALA A 17 31.35 -23.24 -4.14
C ALA A 17 31.37 -21.77 -4.61
N ALA A 18 31.27 -21.53 -5.92
CA ALA A 18 31.14 -20.20 -6.51
C ALA A 18 29.73 -19.93 -7.06
N LEU A 19 28.73 -20.75 -6.70
CA LEU A 19 27.36 -20.25 -6.62
C LEU A 19 27.31 -19.31 -5.42
N SER A 20 27.61 -18.06 -5.73
CA SER A 20 27.30 -16.87 -4.97
C SER A 20 26.19 -17.11 -3.96
N LEU A 21 26.59 -17.35 -2.71
CA LEU A 21 25.78 -17.07 -1.54
C LEU A 21 25.66 -15.53 -1.49
N PHE A 22 24.92 -14.94 -2.42
CA PHE A 22 24.23 -13.70 -2.14
C PHE A 22 23.21 -14.09 -1.07
N ALA A 23 23.66 -14.13 0.19
CA ALA A 23 22.76 -13.85 1.27
C ALA A 23 22.18 -12.49 0.90
N ALA A 24 20.96 -12.47 0.35
CA ALA A 24 20.21 -11.26 0.21
C ALA A 24 20.24 -10.66 1.62
N VAL A 25 21.01 -9.59 1.78
CA VAL A 25 20.85 -8.76 2.97
C VAL A 25 19.42 -8.29 2.83
N ALA A 26 18.50 -8.91 3.57
CA ALA A 26 17.11 -8.51 3.61
C ALA A 26 17.12 -7.05 4.08
N HIS A 27 17.05 -6.16 3.10
CA HIS A 27 16.99 -4.72 3.27
C HIS A 27 15.62 -4.41 3.86
N ALA A 28 15.55 -3.42 4.75
CA ALA A 28 14.28 -2.95 5.25
C ALA A 28 13.58 -2.20 4.12
N ASP A 29 12.42 -2.68 3.69
CA ASP A 29 11.60 -2.00 2.70
C ASP A 29 10.54 -1.13 3.38
N ASN A 30 10.01 -0.17 2.63
CA ASN A 30 8.91 0.68 3.07
C ASN A 30 7.65 0.28 2.29
N PHE A 31 6.60 -0.08 3.01
CA PHE A 31 5.30 -0.43 2.47
C PHE A 31 4.28 0.64 2.80
N ALA A 32 3.27 0.79 1.95
CA ALA A 32 2.16 1.69 2.22
C ALA A 32 0.80 1.09 1.85
N VAL A 33 -0.22 1.41 2.64
CA VAL A 33 -1.63 1.17 2.33
C VAL A 33 -2.35 2.52 2.36
N LEU A 34 -2.91 2.92 1.22
CA LEU A 34 -3.59 4.20 1.04
C LEU A 34 -5.07 3.95 0.77
N VAL A 35 -5.98 4.56 1.54
CA VAL A 35 -7.41 4.25 1.47
C VAL A 35 -8.23 5.53 1.41
N ALA A 36 -9.06 5.64 0.37
CA ALA A 36 -10.14 6.63 0.29
C ALA A 36 -11.45 5.91 0.57
N GLY A 37 -12.04 6.15 1.74
CA GLY A 37 -13.20 5.42 2.25
C GLY A 37 -14.55 5.87 1.69
N SER A 38 -14.60 6.79 0.72
CA SER A 38 -15.87 7.19 0.08
C SER A 38 -15.80 7.37 -1.42
N ASN A 39 -17.00 7.56 -1.96
CA ASN A 39 -17.28 7.76 -3.37
C ASN A 39 -18.10 9.04 -3.59
N GLY A 40 -18.39 9.31 -4.86
CA GLY A 40 -19.21 10.42 -5.31
C GLY A 40 -18.45 11.73 -5.38
N PHE A 41 -18.84 12.58 -6.32
CA PHE A 41 -18.13 13.82 -6.62
C PHE A 41 -18.11 14.81 -5.44
N TYR A 42 -19.09 14.78 -4.54
CA TYR A 42 -19.05 15.58 -3.30
C TYR A 42 -17.90 15.20 -2.36
N ASN A 43 -17.41 13.96 -2.44
CA ASN A 43 -16.27 13.47 -1.67
C ASN A 43 -14.97 13.44 -2.48
N TYR A 44 -14.89 14.20 -3.58
CA TYR A 44 -13.70 14.38 -4.43
C TYR A 44 -12.39 14.41 -3.64
N ARG A 45 -12.39 15.18 -2.55
CA ARG A 45 -11.22 15.46 -1.70
C ARG A 45 -10.52 14.19 -1.24
N HIS A 46 -11.24 13.15 -0.83
CA HIS A 46 -10.61 11.96 -0.24
C HIS A 46 -9.83 11.14 -1.28
N GLN A 47 -10.37 10.97 -2.49
CA GLN A 47 -9.65 10.30 -3.58
C GLN A 47 -8.48 11.16 -4.08
N ALA A 48 -8.63 12.48 -4.10
CA ALA A 48 -7.53 13.39 -4.42
C ALA A 48 -6.41 13.36 -3.35
N ASP A 49 -6.74 13.25 -2.06
CA ASP A 49 -5.79 13.13 -0.95
C ASP A 49 -4.98 11.85 -1.07
N VAL A 50 -5.64 10.72 -1.35
CA VAL A 50 -4.99 9.42 -1.54
C VAL A 50 -4.06 9.42 -2.75
N CYS A 51 -4.52 9.92 -3.90
CA CYS A 51 -3.64 10.01 -5.05
C CYS A 51 -2.48 11.00 -4.82
N HIS A 52 -2.70 12.12 -4.10
CA HIS A 52 -1.59 12.98 -3.72
C HIS A 52 -0.57 12.28 -2.80
N ALA A 53 -1.03 11.49 -1.82
CA ALA A 53 -0.16 10.66 -0.99
C ALA A 53 0.65 9.67 -1.85
N TYR A 54 0.01 8.99 -2.80
CA TYR A 54 0.68 8.10 -3.76
C TYR A 54 1.79 8.82 -4.53
N GLN A 55 1.53 10.03 -5.05
CA GLN A 55 2.52 10.84 -5.75
C GLN A 55 3.71 11.22 -4.85
N ILE A 56 3.47 11.49 -3.56
CA ILE A 56 4.53 11.80 -2.61
C ILE A 56 5.41 10.57 -2.37
N LEU A 57 4.81 9.41 -2.09
CA LEU A 57 5.54 8.18 -1.80
C LEU A 57 6.41 7.74 -2.99
N THR A 58 5.82 7.70 -4.18
CA THR A 58 6.54 7.30 -5.40
C THR A 58 7.66 8.28 -5.78
N ARG A 59 7.42 9.59 -5.66
CA ARG A 59 8.48 10.61 -5.91
C ARG A 59 9.65 10.49 -4.94
N ASN A 60 9.42 9.97 -3.73
CA ASN A 60 10.46 9.73 -2.73
C ASN A 60 11.05 8.31 -2.81
N GLY A 61 10.79 7.57 -3.88
CA GLY A 61 11.48 6.32 -4.18
C GLY A 61 10.89 5.08 -3.53
N ILE A 62 9.66 5.15 -2.98
CA ILE A 62 8.94 3.94 -2.59
C ILE A 62 8.50 3.21 -3.86
N ASP A 63 8.82 1.92 -3.93
CA ASP A 63 8.42 1.06 -5.03
C ASP A 63 6.88 1.02 -5.14
N PRO A 64 6.29 1.36 -6.30
CA PRO A 64 4.85 1.20 -6.54
C PRO A 64 4.31 -0.19 -6.19
N ASP A 65 5.13 -1.24 -6.28
CA ASP A 65 4.72 -2.60 -5.91
C ASP A 65 4.68 -2.81 -4.38
N ASN A 66 5.22 -1.91 -3.58
CA ASN A 66 5.07 -1.88 -2.13
C ASN A 66 3.95 -0.94 -1.65
N ILE A 67 3.25 -0.27 -2.57
CA ILE A 67 2.08 0.56 -2.27
C ILE A 67 0.82 -0.19 -2.67
N ILE A 68 -0.20 -0.19 -1.81
CA ILE A 68 -1.52 -0.74 -2.09
C ILE A 68 -2.52 0.40 -1.94
N THR A 69 -3.23 0.74 -3.02
CA THR A 69 -4.19 1.85 -3.03
C THR A 69 -5.61 1.34 -3.18
N MET A 70 -6.48 1.73 -2.25
CA MET A 70 -7.92 1.52 -2.30
C MET A 70 -8.62 2.87 -2.56
N SER A 71 -9.37 2.96 -3.64
CA SER A 71 -10.13 4.16 -3.99
C SER A 71 -11.31 3.79 -4.87
N TYR A 72 -12.49 4.34 -4.62
CA TYR A 72 -13.67 3.97 -5.40
C TYR A 72 -13.54 4.30 -6.90
N ASP A 73 -12.65 5.24 -7.26
CA ASP A 73 -12.23 5.58 -8.62
C ASP A 73 -13.35 6.09 -9.54
N ASP A 74 -14.30 6.85 -8.97
CA ASP A 74 -15.44 7.43 -9.69
C ASP A 74 -15.33 8.94 -9.92
N VAL A 75 -14.35 9.61 -9.30
CA VAL A 75 -14.26 11.08 -9.31
C VAL A 75 -13.60 11.59 -10.59
N ALA A 76 -12.49 10.98 -11.03
CA ALA A 76 -11.77 11.42 -12.23
C ALA A 76 -12.63 11.32 -13.49
N SER A 77 -13.45 10.27 -13.58
CA SER A 77 -14.38 10.00 -14.70
C SER A 77 -15.79 10.57 -14.52
N SER A 78 -16.09 11.23 -13.39
CA SER A 78 -17.41 11.78 -13.11
C SER A 78 -17.87 12.77 -14.19
N SER A 79 -19.15 12.74 -14.55
CA SER A 79 -19.77 13.75 -15.42
C SER A 79 -19.76 15.16 -14.82
N ASP A 80 -19.64 15.25 -13.50
CA ASP A 80 -19.53 16.52 -12.78
C ASP A 80 -18.10 17.08 -12.79
N ASN A 81 -17.11 16.30 -13.22
CA ASN A 81 -15.72 16.73 -13.29
C ASN A 81 -15.49 17.63 -14.53
N PRO A 82 -15.20 18.94 -14.35
CA PRO A 82 -14.92 19.83 -15.48
C PRO A 82 -13.58 19.53 -16.16
N PHE A 83 -12.73 18.69 -15.56
CA PHE A 83 -11.45 18.24 -16.10
C PHE A 83 -11.42 16.70 -16.18
N PRO A 84 -12.09 16.09 -17.18
CA PRO A 84 -12.21 14.64 -17.28
C PRO A 84 -10.85 13.93 -17.23
N GLY A 85 -10.77 12.88 -16.41
CA GLY A 85 -9.57 12.06 -16.23
C GLY A 85 -8.48 12.69 -15.37
N LYS A 86 -8.78 13.75 -14.60
CA LYS A 86 -7.81 14.44 -13.75
C LYS A 86 -8.31 14.64 -12.33
N LEU A 87 -7.39 14.58 -11.36
CA LEU A 87 -7.63 14.98 -9.98
C LEU A 87 -6.67 16.08 -9.53
N TYR A 88 -7.14 17.03 -8.72
CA TYR A 88 -6.32 18.10 -8.14
C TYR A 88 -6.53 18.19 -6.64
N ASN A 89 -5.45 18.20 -5.87
CA ASN A 89 -5.53 18.25 -4.40
C ASN A 89 -5.29 19.64 -3.80
N LYS A 90 -5.11 20.68 -4.63
CA LYS A 90 -4.98 22.07 -4.16
C LYS A 90 -5.30 23.09 -5.25
N PRO A 91 -5.72 24.31 -4.88
CA PRO A 91 -5.78 25.42 -5.82
C PRO A 91 -4.37 25.84 -6.29
N THR A 92 -4.31 26.42 -7.49
CA THR A 92 -3.12 27.09 -8.03
C THR A 92 -3.45 28.55 -8.35
N ALA A 93 -2.42 29.40 -8.42
CA ALA A 93 -2.63 30.81 -8.75
C ALA A 93 -3.19 30.97 -10.17
N GLN A 94 -3.92 32.05 -10.40
CA GLN A 94 -4.54 32.32 -11.71
C GLN A 94 -3.48 32.29 -12.83
N GLY A 95 -3.77 31.54 -13.89
CA GLY A 95 -2.87 31.38 -15.03
C GLY A 95 -1.79 30.30 -14.86
N ILE A 96 -1.68 29.69 -13.68
CA ILE A 96 -0.82 28.51 -13.44
C ILE A 96 -1.68 27.25 -13.57
N PRO A 97 -1.29 26.28 -14.41
CA PRO A 97 -2.00 24.99 -14.47
C PRO A 97 -1.95 24.25 -13.12
N GLY A 98 -3.06 23.58 -12.77
CA GLY A 98 -3.09 22.65 -11.65
C GLY A 98 -2.13 21.47 -11.85
N VAL A 99 -1.64 20.90 -10.76
CA VAL A 99 -0.87 19.65 -10.79
C VAL A 99 -1.84 18.49 -10.64
N ASP A 100 -1.96 17.71 -11.71
CA ASP A 100 -2.76 16.49 -11.70
C ASP A 100 -2.11 15.46 -10.76
N VAL A 101 -2.88 14.94 -9.82
CA VAL A 101 -2.44 13.89 -8.89
C VAL A 101 -2.93 12.50 -9.30
N TYR A 102 -3.86 12.40 -10.25
CA TYR A 102 -4.42 11.14 -10.73
C TYR A 102 -3.50 10.41 -11.69
N GLU A 103 -2.80 11.14 -12.57
CA GLU A 103 -1.89 10.55 -13.55
C GLU A 103 -0.82 9.67 -12.86
N GLY A 104 -0.84 8.37 -13.16
CA GLY A 104 0.09 7.39 -12.58
C GLY A 104 -0.27 6.89 -11.18
N CYS A 105 -1.34 7.40 -10.56
CA CYS A 105 -1.89 6.86 -9.31
C CYS A 105 -2.45 5.45 -9.57
N LYS A 106 -1.73 4.41 -9.14
CA LYS A 106 -2.15 3.01 -9.31
C LYS A 106 -3.20 2.67 -8.25
N ILE A 107 -4.41 2.35 -8.70
CA ILE A 107 -5.51 1.86 -7.86
C ILE A 107 -5.52 0.33 -7.92
N ASP A 108 -5.30 -0.33 -6.78
CA ASP A 108 -5.29 -1.80 -6.68
C ASP A 108 -6.68 -2.36 -6.34
N TYR A 109 -7.49 -1.60 -5.59
CA TYR A 109 -8.87 -1.92 -5.23
C TYR A 109 -9.78 -0.76 -5.61
N SER A 110 -10.79 -1.02 -6.44
CA SER A 110 -11.68 0.01 -6.98
C SER A 110 -13.16 -0.35 -6.84
N GLY A 111 -14.03 0.66 -6.85
CA GLY A 111 -15.48 0.46 -6.75
C GLY A 111 -15.86 -0.39 -5.54
N LEU A 112 -16.57 -1.50 -5.81
CA LEU A 112 -17.11 -2.40 -4.78
C LEU A 112 -16.03 -3.21 -4.03
N ASP A 113 -14.78 -3.21 -4.49
CA ASP A 113 -13.68 -3.86 -3.79
C ASP A 113 -13.13 -3.00 -2.63
N VAL A 114 -13.58 -1.75 -2.50
CA VAL A 114 -13.20 -0.86 -1.39
C VAL A 114 -14.08 -1.17 -0.18
N THR A 115 -13.73 -2.22 0.57
CA THR A 115 -14.52 -2.67 1.74
C THR A 115 -13.66 -2.81 3.00
N PRO A 116 -14.28 -2.81 4.20
CA PRO A 116 -13.61 -3.11 5.46
C PRO A 116 -12.88 -4.47 5.40
N GLU A 117 -13.50 -5.51 4.85
CA GLU A 117 -12.95 -6.86 4.79
C GLU A 117 -11.67 -6.91 3.96
N ASN A 118 -11.70 -6.29 2.76
CA ASN A 118 -10.50 -6.19 1.94
C ASN A 118 -9.42 -5.37 2.64
N PHE A 119 -9.76 -4.23 3.26
CA PHE A 119 -8.78 -3.44 3.99
C PHE A 119 -8.11 -4.23 5.12
N LEU A 120 -8.88 -4.94 5.94
CA LEU A 120 -8.35 -5.78 7.01
C LEU A 120 -7.49 -6.91 6.45
N ALA A 121 -7.93 -7.59 5.40
CA ALA A 121 -7.16 -8.65 4.76
C ALA A 121 -5.84 -8.14 4.14
N ILE A 122 -5.85 -6.95 3.56
CA ILE A 122 -4.66 -6.27 3.03
C ILE A 122 -3.63 -6.06 4.13
N ILE A 123 -4.03 -5.45 5.25
CA ILE A 123 -3.07 -5.09 6.30
C ILE A 123 -2.57 -6.31 7.07
N THR A 124 -3.38 -7.38 7.22
CA THR A 124 -2.98 -8.63 7.88
C THR A 124 -2.32 -9.66 6.94
N GLY A 125 -2.19 -9.33 5.65
CA GLY A 125 -1.53 -10.16 4.66
C GLY A 125 -2.33 -11.41 4.26
N ASP A 126 -3.64 -11.40 4.43
CA ASP A 126 -4.55 -12.52 4.17
C ASP A 126 -4.96 -12.58 2.69
N GLU A 127 -4.25 -13.41 1.92
CA GLU A 127 -4.54 -13.66 0.50
C GLU A 127 -5.81 -14.50 0.26
N GLU A 128 -6.31 -15.22 1.27
CA GLU A 128 -7.50 -16.06 1.10
C GLU A 128 -8.78 -15.21 1.12
N THR A 129 -8.79 -14.16 1.94
CA THR A 129 -9.92 -13.22 2.05
C THR A 129 -9.84 -12.10 1.01
N ALA A 130 -8.64 -11.57 0.74
CA ALA A 130 -8.49 -10.41 -0.13
C ALA A 130 -8.79 -10.72 -1.61
N THR A 131 -9.42 -9.78 -2.31
CA THR A 131 -9.67 -9.92 -3.76
C THR A 131 -8.46 -9.59 -4.64
N GLY A 132 -7.29 -9.28 -4.04
CA GLY A 132 -6.08 -8.89 -4.78
C GLY A 132 -4.83 -8.65 -3.92
N LYS A 133 -4.14 -7.53 -4.21
CA LYS A 133 -2.96 -6.96 -3.53
C LYS A 133 -2.98 -6.99 -1.99
N VAL A 134 -2.29 -7.88 -1.27
CA VAL A 134 -2.08 -7.75 0.20
C VAL A 134 -0.65 -7.34 0.58
N LEU A 135 -0.46 -6.85 1.81
CA LEU A 135 0.87 -6.54 2.34
C LEU A 135 1.76 -7.79 2.41
N LYS A 136 3.04 -7.59 2.08
CA LYS A 136 4.11 -8.61 2.16
C LYS A 136 5.28 -8.17 3.03
N SER A 137 5.04 -7.20 3.91
CA SER A 137 6.02 -6.69 4.86
C SER A 137 6.35 -7.72 5.95
N GLY A 138 7.57 -7.67 6.45
CA GLY A 138 8.06 -8.50 7.53
C GLY A 138 8.72 -7.70 8.66
N SER A 139 9.40 -8.41 9.55
CA SER A 139 9.88 -7.89 10.84
C SER A 139 10.97 -6.81 10.77
N LYS A 140 11.46 -6.49 9.58
CA LYS A 140 12.47 -5.46 9.35
C LYS A 140 11.91 -4.23 8.64
N ASP A 141 10.70 -4.33 8.09
CA ASP A 141 10.14 -3.36 7.18
C ASP A 141 9.37 -2.27 7.92
N HIS A 142 9.12 -1.14 7.27
CA HIS A 142 8.26 -0.09 7.80
C HIS A 142 6.93 -0.08 7.05
N VAL A 143 5.83 0.11 7.78
CA VAL A 143 4.48 0.17 7.20
C VAL A 143 3.87 1.54 7.46
N PHE A 144 3.42 2.19 6.41
CA PHE A 144 2.65 3.43 6.49
C PHE A 144 1.20 3.17 6.05
N ILE A 145 0.24 3.45 6.91
CA ILE A 145 -1.18 3.40 6.58
C ILE A 145 -1.72 4.82 6.56
N ASN A 146 -2.37 5.20 5.46
CA ASN A 146 -3.07 6.48 5.34
C ASN A 146 -4.52 6.23 4.96
N PHE A 147 -5.43 6.51 5.88
CA PHE A 147 -6.87 6.43 5.63
C PHE A 147 -7.46 7.83 5.60
N VAL A 148 -8.30 8.09 4.59
CA VAL A 148 -8.93 9.38 4.37
C VAL A 148 -10.41 9.18 4.05
N ASP A 149 -11.30 9.52 4.97
CA ASP A 149 -12.75 9.58 4.72
C ASP A 149 -13.58 10.32 5.80
N HIS A 150 -14.83 9.91 5.97
CA HIS A 150 -15.71 10.21 7.08
C HIS A 150 -15.47 9.20 8.21
N GLY A 151 -15.88 9.59 9.39
CA GLY A 151 -15.87 8.75 10.58
C GLY A 151 -16.95 9.18 11.54
N ALA A 152 -17.10 8.39 12.58
CA ALA A 152 -17.90 8.71 13.75
C ALA A 152 -17.28 8.03 14.97
N VAL A 153 -17.82 8.27 16.16
CA VAL A 153 -17.33 7.68 17.40
C VAL A 153 -17.21 6.15 17.25
N GLY A 154 -15.98 5.67 17.23
CA GLY A 154 -15.66 4.25 17.19
C GLY A 154 -15.76 3.58 15.82
N LEU A 155 -15.88 4.32 14.72
CA LEU A 155 -15.85 3.76 13.36
C LEU A 155 -15.25 4.70 12.32
N ILE A 156 -14.75 4.10 11.23
CA ILE A 156 -14.40 4.78 9.99
C ILE A 156 -15.29 4.24 8.86
N ALA A 157 -15.71 5.10 7.93
CA ALA A 157 -16.67 4.72 6.89
C ALA A 157 -15.98 4.16 5.65
N PHE A 158 -16.62 3.20 5.00
CA PHE A 158 -16.30 2.73 3.66
C PHE A 158 -17.44 3.10 2.70
N PRO A 159 -17.24 3.02 1.38
CA PRO A 159 -18.28 3.39 0.41
C PRO A 159 -19.59 2.61 0.60
N ASP A 160 -19.48 1.36 1.05
CA ASP A 160 -20.60 0.50 1.45
C ASP A 160 -20.22 -0.27 2.73
N GLY A 161 -20.45 0.35 3.89
CA GLY A 161 -20.22 -0.25 5.21
C GLY A 161 -19.34 0.59 6.13
N GLU A 162 -19.08 0.07 7.32
CA GLU A 162 -18.27 0.70 8.34
C GLU A 162 -17.23 -0.28 8.89
N LEU A 163 -16.06 0.23 9.27
CA LEU A 163 -15.08 -0.51 10.05
C LEU A 163 -15.07 0.00 11.48
N TYR A 164 -15.35 -0.87 12.45
CA TYR A 164 -15.33 -0.50 13.86
C TYR A 164 -13.90 -0.51 14.44
N ALA A 165 -13.68 0.35 15.42
CA ALA A 165 -12.37 0.53 16.05
C ALA A 165 -11.84 -0.75 16.71
N ASP A 166 -12.70 -1.61 17.24
CA ASP A 166 -12.28 -2.88 17.86
C ASP A 166 -11.84 -3.92 16.82
N GLU A 167 -12.40 -3.87 15.60
CA GLU A 167 -11.97 -4.70 14.47
C GLU A 167 -10.61 -4.26 13.95
N LEU A 168 -10.43 -2.93 13.74
CA LEU A 168 -9.14 -2.37 13.37
C LEU A 168 -8.06 -2.70 14.41
N ASN A 169 -8.37 -2.56 15.70
CA ASN A 169 -7.44 -2.89 16.78
C ASN A 169 -7.05 -4.38 16.77
N LYS A 170 -7.99 -5.30 16.51
CA LYS A 170 -7.68 -6.73 16.37
C LYS A 170 -6.72 -6.99 15.21
N ALA A 171 -6.93 -6.35 14.06
CA ALA A 171 -6.04 -6.51 12.92
C ALA A 171 -4.64 -5.94 13.16
N LEU A 172 -4.50 -4.79 13.82
CA LEU A 172 -3.19 -4.23 14.18
C LEU A 172 -2.43 -5.14 15.16
N LEU A 173 -3.12 -5.71 16.15
CA LEU A 173 -2.53 -6.71 17.06
C LEU A 173 -2.15 -8.00 16.32
N GLU A 174 -2.92 -8.40 15.32
CA GLU A 174 -2.59 -9.53 14.47
C GLU A 174 -1.31 -9.27 13.66
N MET A 175 -1.19 -8.09 13.04
CA MET A 175 0.03 -7.68 12.34
C MET A 175 1.27 -7.72 13.25
N GLU A 176 1.14 -7.21 14.47
CA GLU A 176 2.20 -7.26 15.49
C GLU A 176 2.58 -8.73 15.78
N SER A 177 1.59 -9.59 16.05
CA SER A 177 1.81 -11.00 16.37
C SER A 177 2.48 -11.79 15.24
N LYS A 178 2.20 -11.42 13.99
CA LYS A 178 2.80 -11.98 12.77
C LYS A 178 4.16 -11.37 12.44
N ASN A 179 4.64 -10.39 13.23
CA ASN A 179 5.87 -9.62 12.99
C ASN A 179 5.90 -8.99 11.58
N MET A 180 4.79 -8.38 11.17
CA MET A 180 4.64 -7.82 9.81
C MET A 180 5.30 -6.45 9.62
N TYR A 181 5.90 -5.88 10.66
CA TYR A 181 6.64 -4.63 10.58
C TYR A 181 7.65 -4.53 11.72
N LYS A 182 8.66 -3.69 11.52
CA LYS A 182 9.52 -3.15 12.57
C LYS A 182 8.90 -1.90 13.20
N GLU A 183 8.38 -1.00 12.36
CA GLU A 183 7.68 0.23 12.78
C GLU A 183 6.45 0.43 11.89
N LEU A 184 5.34 0.87 12.49
CA LEU A 184 4.10 1.20 11.79
C LEU A 184 3.68 2.62 12.13
N VAL A 185 3.28 3.38 11.12
CA VAL A 185 2.68 4.72 11.27
C VAL A 185 1.31 4.71 10.61
N PHE A 186 0.29 5.20 11.33
CA PHE A 186 -1.08 5.34 10.83
C PHE A 186 -1.48 6.81 10.83
N TYR A 187 -1.78 7.36 9.66
CA TYR A 187 -2.45 8.66 9.49
C TYR A 187 -3.94 8.43 9.20
N LEU A 188 -4.80 9.08 9.99
CA LEU A 188 -6.24 8.89 9.94
C LEU A 188 -6.96 10.24 9.82
N GLU A 189 -7.32 10.61 8.59
CA GLU A 189 -8.18 11.74 8.29
C GLU A 189 -9.63 11.25 8.28
N ALA A 190 -10.34 11.51 9.39
CA ALA A 190 -11.77 11.26 9.52
C ALA A 190 -12.34 12.11 10.66
N CYS A 191 -13.65 12.37 10.62
CA CYS A 191 -14.36 12.91 11.78
C CYS A 191 -14.17 11.96 12.98
N GLU A 192 -13.88 12.52 14.15
CA GLU A 192 -13.81 11.76 15.41
C GLU A 192 -12.75 10.63 15.41
N SER A 193 -11.66 10.80 14.64
CA SER A 193 -10.58 9.81 14.45
C SER A 193 -9.67 9.55 15.66
N GLY A 194 -9.89 10.23 16.79
CA GLY A 194 -9.02 10.23 17.97
C GLY A 194 -9.31 9.18 19.03
#